data_AF-A0A3L7N4P4-F1
#
_entry.id   AF-A0A3L7N4P4-F1
#
_cell.length_a   1.000
_cell.length_b   1.000
_cell.length_c   1.000
_cell.angle_alpha   90.00
_cell.angle_beta   90.00
_cell.angle_gamma   90.00
#
_symmetry.space_group_name_H-M   'P 1'
#
loop_
_entity.id
_entity.type
_entity.pdbx_description
1 polymer ?
#
loop_
_entity_poly.entity_id
_entity_poly.type
_entity_poly.pdbx_seq_one_letter_code
_entity_poly.pdbx_strand_id
1 'polypeptide(L)'
;MQPRVSFAYGVSANKPKHSCNCLRVEKASSFQAFSLINQTTNKPLKAAFMHYESMNIDELAKYLKQDARDVHKLANKGTIPGKKVGGEWRFHRNEINYWIESNLHEHENETLVHFESHAPIECERGLLVSKFLGEACIASPLKASTRASVLKELVTLAEQSWQIYDPAAIHAALVERESIASTALAGGIAIPHPHHPIKNTLGESIISLGIVPNGIPFGAPDGKLTSIFFLVCCIDDKTHLQVLARLTRLFRKEGFLDALREMNSQADIWHLVRQTELSLMLPA
;
A
#
# COMPACT_ATOMS: atom_id res chain seq x y z
N MET A 1 -43.88 26.09 47.68
CA MET A 1 -43.54 26.66 49.00
C MET A 1 -42.02 26.88 49.05
N GLN A 2 -41.55 27.91 49.77
CA GLN A 2 -40.12 28.18 50.09
C GLN A 2 -39.96 28.22 51.62
N PRO A 3 -38.73 28.11 52.18
CA PRO A 3 -37.81 29.26 52.39
C PRO A 3 -36.53 29.16 51.50
N ARG A 4 -35.69 30.19 51.23
CA ARG A 4 -34.88 31.12 52.07
C ARG A 4 -33.85 30.38 52.97
N VAL A 5 -32.62 30.82 53.24
CA VAL A 5 -31.90 32.14 53.25
C VAL A 5 -30.48 31.88 52.65
N SER A 6 -29.71 32.69 51.90
CA SER A 6 -29.52 34.15 51.63
C SER A 6 -28.38 34.84 52.44
N PHE A 7 -27.73 35.86 51.83
CA PHE A 7 -26.52 36.61 52.27
C PHE A 7 -25.18 35.81 52.25
N ALA A 8 -24.04 36.22 51.67
CA ALA A 8 -23.47 37.47 51.10
C ALA A 8 -22.56 38.31 52.01
N TYR A 9 -21.31 38.56 51.54
CA TYR A 9 -20.41 39.66 51.91
C TYR A 9 -19.43 39.94 50.75
N GLY A 10 -18.98 41.19 50.59
CA GLY A 10 -18.00 41.57 49.56
C GLY A 10 -17.25 42.87 49.89
N VAL A 11 -15.91 42.77 49.99
CA VAL A 11 -14.91 43.80 50.34
C VAL A 11 -13.55 43.28 49.82
N SER A 12 -12.55 44.02 49.34
CA SER A 12 -12.43 45.33 48.66
C SER A 12 -10.98 45.48 48.11
N ALA A 13 -10.66 46.62 47.50
CA ALA A 13 -9.33 47.24 47.42
C ALA A 13 -8.15 46.59 46.62
N ASN A 14 -8.09 46.98 45.33
CA ASN A 14 -7.00 47.78 44.73
C ASN A 14 -5.62 47.16 44.33
N LYS A 15 -4.92 47.86 43.41
CA LYS A 15 -3.61 47.55 42.77
C LYS A 15 -2.44 48.34 43.39
N PRO A 16 -1.17 47.93 43.15
CA PRO A 16 -0.27 48.69 42.23
C PRO A 16 0.00 47.92 40.91
N LYS A 17 0.33 48.47 39.72
CA LYS A 17 1.28 49.54 39.27
C LYS A 17 2.75 49.15 39.52
N HIS A 18 3.77 49.38 38.67
CA HIS A 18 4.00 50.07 37.38
C HIS A 18 4.87 49.13 36.46
N SER A 19 5.25 49.33 35.19
CA SER A 19 5.04 50.29 34.05
C SER A 19 5.14 49.45 32.73
N CYS A 20 5.19 49.89 31.45
CA CYS A 20 5.57 51.11 30.70
C CYS A 20 7.11 51.39 30.63
N ASN A 21 7.72 51.83 29.51
CA ASN A 21 7.15 52.27 28.22
C ASN A 21 8.19 52.24 27.06
N CYS A 22 7.72 52.22 25.80
CA CYS A 22 8.45 52.58 24.55
C CYS A 22 9.69 51.73 24.16
N LEU A 23 10.17 51.69 22.90
CA LEU A 23 10.01 52.62 21.76
C LEU A 23 9.38 52.01 20.49
N ARG A 24 9.09 52.92 19.54
CA ARG A 24 8.50 52.76 18.20
C ARG A 24 9.59 53.09 17.15
N VAL A 25 9.21 53.23 15.86
CA VAL A 25 10.02 53.84 14.76
C VAL A 25 11.00 52.83 14.12
N GLU A 26 11.06 52.58 12.79
CA GLU A 26 10.30 53.13 11.64
C GLU A 26 10.14 52.11 10.49
N LYS A 27 9.48 52.52 9.39
CA LYS A 27 9.54 51.80 8.09
C LYS A 27 10.73 52.31 7.27
N ALA A 28 11.50 51.40 6.67
CA ALA A 28 12.43 51.71 5.59
C ALA A 28 12.20 50.74 4.41
N SER A 29 12.42 51.21 3.18
CA SER A 29 12.14 50.47 1.94
C SER A 29 13.36 50.46 1.02
N SER A 30 13.94 49.27 0.83
CA SER A 30 14.94 48.94 -0.20
C SER A 30 14.96 47.41 -0.28
N PHE A 31 14.51 46.75 -1.35
CA PHE A 31 15.17 46.60 -2.66
C PHE A 31 16.66 46.19 -2.57
N GLN A 32 17.00 45.15 -3.34
CA GLN A 32 18.35 44.59 -3.59
C GLN A 32 19.05 43.86 -2.43
N ALA A 33 18.73 42.58 -2.28
CA ALA A 33 19.63 41.54 -1.74
C ALA A 33 19.34 40.18 -2.42
N PHE A 34 19.34 40.17 -3.76
CA PHE A 34 19.28 38.94 -4.57
C PHE A 34 20.70 38.45 -4.83
N SER A 35 20.87 37.13 -5.02
CA SER A 35 22.16 36.40 -5.13
C SER A 35 22.92 36.14 -3.82
N LEU A 36 23.68 35.03 -3.79
CA LEU A 36 24.57 34.55 -2.71
C LEU A 36 23.82 34.31 -1.38
N ILE A 37 23.56 33.08 -0.95
CA ILE A 37 24.43 31.90 -0.99
C ILE A 37 23.76 30.75 -1.75
N ASN A 38 24.39 30.31 -2.84
CA ASN A 38 24.03 29.07 -3.54
C ASN A 38 25.28 28.51 -4.24
N GLN A 39 26.14 27.83 -3.48
CA GLN A 39 27.39 27.25 -3.94
C GLN A 39 27.91 26.23 -2.92
N THR A 40 28.43 25.10 -3.42
CA THR A 40 28.77 23.87 -2.67
C THR A 40 27.55 23.22 -1.98
N THR A 41 27.18 21.96 -2.22
CA THR A 41 27.83 20.89 -3.02
C THR A 41 26.92 20.42 -4.17
N ASN A 42 27.23 20.81 -5.41
CA ASN A 42 26.56 20.29 -6.60
C ASN A 42 27.13 18.89 -6.95
N LYS A 43 26.73 17.88 -6.18
CA LYS A 43 27.11 16.48 -6.37
C LYS A 43 25.93 15.77 -7.06
N PRO A 44 26.11 15.14 -8.24
CA PRO A 44 24.98 14.52 -8.94
C PRO A 44 24.39 13.37 -8.12
N LEU A 45 23.06 13.22 -8.16
CA LEU A 45 22.29 12.12 -7.55
C LEU A 45 22.54 10.79 -8.29
N LYS A 46 23.78 10.31 -8.28
CA LYS A 46 24.13 8.97 -8.73
C LYS A 46 23.83 7.96 -7.62
N ALA A 47 22.86 7.09 -7.88
CA ALA A 47 22.62 5.82 -7.18
C ALA A 47 22.55 5.92 -5.64
N ALA A 48 21.40 6.35 -5.11
CA ALA A 48 21.00 5.99 -3.76
C ALA A 48 20.67 4.49 -3.71
N PHE A 49 21.69 3.66 -3.41
CA PHE A 49 21.64 2.22 -3.05
C PHE A 49 20.40 1.41 -3.44
N MET A 50 20.13 1.28 -4.75
CA MET A 50 19.35 0.14 -5.25
C MET A 50 20.21 -1.12 -5.12
N HIS A 51 19.86 -2.00 -4.17
CA HIS A 51 20.42 -3.35 -4.08
C HIS A 51 19.85 -4.21 -5.21
N TYR A 52 20.44 -4.13 -6.41
CA TYR A 52 20.08 -4.99 -7.53
C TYR A 52 20.57 -6.43 -7.26
N GLU A 53 19.69 -7.29 -6.74
CA GLU A 53 19.88 -8.74 -6.87
C GLU A 53 19.68 -9.12 -8.34
N SER A 54 20.78 -9.32 -9.05
CA SER A 54 20.79 -9.82 -10.42
C SER A 54 20.83 -11.34 -10.43
N MET A 55 19.76 -11.97 -10.93
CA MET A 55 19.69 -13.42 -11.15
C MET A 55 20.25 -13.79 -12.53
N ASN A 56 20.88 -14.96 -12.61
CA ASN A 56 21.09 -15.67 -13.87
C ASN A 56 19.80 -16.39 -14.31
N ILE A 57 19.85 -17.14 -15.42
CA ILE A 57 18.66 -17.77 -16.00
C ILE A 57 18.14 -18.97 -15.20
N ASP A 58 19.02 -19.77 -14.58
CA ASP A 58 18.63 -20.92 -13.77
C ASP A 58 18.09 -20.49 -12.40
N GLU A 59 18.59 -19.38 -11.87
CA GLU A 59 18.05 -18.69 -10.69
C GLU A 59 16.67 -18.11 -10.97
N LEU A 60 16.49 -17.42 -12.10
CA LEU A 60 15.17 -16.92 -12.51
C LEU A 60 14.18 -18.06 -12.79
N ALA A 61 14.62 -19.14 -13.43
CA ALA A 61 13.82 -20.34 -13.66
C ALA A 61 13.32 -20.95 -12.33
N LYS A 62 14.21 -21.08 -11.33
CA LYS A 62 13.84 -21.52 -9.97
C LYS A 62 12.92 -20.54 -9.24
N TYR A 63 13.09 -19.23 -9.47
CA TYR A 63 12.25 -18.19 -8.85
C TYR A 63 10.82 -18.18 -9.41
N LEU A 64 10.68 -18.24 -10.74
CA LEU A 64 9.39 -18.37 -11.45
C LEU A 64 8.81 -19.78 -11.38
N LYS A 65 9.61 -20.77 -10.98
CA LYS A 65 9.32 -22.22 -10.99
C LYS A 65 8.99 -22.77 -12.38
N GLN A 66 9.56 -22.17 -13.43
CA GLN A 66 9.44 -22.58 -14.83
C GLN A 66 10.69 -23.30 -15.33
N ASP A 67 10.60 -24.01 -16.46
CA ASP A 67 11.78 -24.58 -17.11
C ASP A 67 12.69 -23.47 -17.68
N ALA A 68 14.01 -23.62 -17.51
CA ALA A 68 14.98 -22.62 -17.94
C ALA A 68 14.95 -22.36 -19.47
N ARG A 69 14.50 -23.32 -20.28
CA ARG A 69 14.33 -23.15 -21.73
C ARG A 69 13.15 -22.23 -22.04
N ASP A 70 12.08 -22.26 -21.24
CA ASP A 70 10.92 -21.39 -21.43
C ASP A 70 11.20 -19.96 -20.96
N VAL A 71 11.92 -19.78 -19.85
CA VAL A 71 12.51 -18.48 -19.47
C VAL A 71 13.45 -17.97 -20.57
N HIS A 72 14.25 -18.85 -21.20
CA HIS A 72 15.13 -18.47 -22.32
C HIS A 72 14.35 -18.07 -23.59
N LYS A 73 13.21 -18.72 -23.87
CA LYS A 73 12.31 -18.31 -24.96
C LYS A 73 11.70 -16.93 -24.67
N LEU A 74 11.21 -16.70 -23.46
CA LEU A 74 10.63 -15.40 -23.05
C LEU A 74 11.66 -14.27 -23.12
N ALA A 75 12.89 -14.52 -22.65
CA ALA A 75 13.97 -13.54 -22.70
C ALA A 75 14.40 -13.22 -24.15
N ASN A 76 14.58 -14.24 -25.00
CA ASN A 76 14.91 -14.02 -26.42
C ASN A 76 13.76 -13.37 -27.22
N LYS A 77 12.50 -13.51 -26.78
CA LYS A 77 11.35 -12.77 -27.34
C LYS A 77 11.24 -11.33 -26.83
N GLY A 78 12.01 -10.94 -25.81
CA GLY A 78 11.86 -9.65 -25.11
C GLY A 78 10.59 -9.54 -24.27
N THR A 79 9.90 -10.65 -23.99
CA THR A 79 8.62 -10.67 -23.25
C THR A 79 8.83 -10.44 -21.76
N ILE A 80 9.98 -10.84 -21.22
CA ILE A 80 10.35 -10.72 -19.80
C ILE A 80 11.59 -9.79 -19.68
N PRO A 81 11.63 -8.84 -18.72
CA PRO A 81 12.70 -7.85 -18.66
C PRO A 81 14.02 -8.48 -18.20
N GLY A 82 15.02 -8.42 -19.08
CA GLY A 82 16.37 -8.92 -18.85
C GLY A 82 17.37 -8.30 -19.82
N LYS A 83 18.65 -8.38 -19.49
CA LYS A 83 19.76 -7.75 -20.25
C LYS A 83 20.88 -8.77 -20.44
N LYS A 84 21.57 -8.74 -21.60
CA LYS A 84 22.75 -9.59 -21.82
C LYS A 84 24.02 -8.88 -21.34
N VAL A 85 24.76 -9.52 -20.44
CA VAL A 85 26.01 -9.03 -19.84
C VAL A 85 27.06 -10.11 -19.98
N GLY A 86 28.16 -9.81 -20.69
CA GLY A 86 29.18 -10.82 -21.01
C GLY A 86 28.71 -11.95 -21.93
N GLY A 87 27.57 -11.78 -22.61
CA GLY A 87 26.92 -12.81 -23.43
C GLY A 87 25.83 -13.61 -22.70
N GLU A 88 25.90 -13.69 -21.37
CA GLU A 88 24.89 -14.33 -20.53
C GLU A 88 23.69 -13.42 -20.25
N TRP A 89 22.52 -14.01 -19.99
CA TRP A 89 21.38 -13.25 -19.48
C TRP A 89 21.55 -12.89 -17.99
N ARG A 90 21.14 -11.68 -17.64
CA ARG A 90 20.97 -11.18 -16.28
C ARG A 90 19.61 -10.52 -16.12
N PHE A 91 18.96 -10.80 -15.01
CA PHE A 91 17.60 -10.34 -14.70
C PHE A 91 17.60 -9.68 -13.33
N HIS A 92 17.10 -8.44 -13.22
CA HIS A 92 17.01 -7.78 -11.91
C HIS A 92 15.73 -8.23 -11.22
N ARG A 93 15.81 -8.72 -9.98
CA ARG A 93 14.64 -9.20 -9.20
C ARG A 93 13.48 -8.19 -9.25
N ASN A 94 13.77 -6.93 -9.01
CA ASN A 94 12.83 -5.80 -9.06
C ASN A 94 12.10 -5.68 -10.42
N GLU A 95 12.83 -5.75 -11.54
CA GLU A 95 12.25 -5.67 -12.89
C GLU A 95 11.36 -6.89 -13.19
N ILE A 96 11.72 -8.07 -12.67
CA ILE A 96 10.94 -9.30 -12.77
C ILE A 96 9.65 -9.21 -11.94
N ASN A 97 9.73 -8.77 -10.68
CA ASN A 97 8.55 -8.67 -9.81
C ASN A 97 7.52 -7.70 -10.40
N TYR A 98 7.96 -6.51 -10.83
CA TYR A 98 7.11 -5.53 -11.51
C TYR A 98 6.42 -6.10 -12.76
N TRP A 99 7.14 -6.93 -13.52
CA TRP A 99 6.58 -7.62 -14.68
C TRP A 99 5.52 -8.64 -14.27
N ILE A 100 5.74 -9.43 -13.21
CA ILE A 100 4.73 -10.37 -12.68
C ILE A 100 3.49 -9.59 -12.18
N GLU A 101 3.68 -8.50 -11.45
CA GLU A 101 2.62 -7.61 -10.95
C GLU A 101 1.80 -6.98 -12.09
N SER A 102 2.46 -6.54 -13.17
CA SER A 102 1.78 -6.00 -14.37
C SER A 102 0.95 -7.09 -15.06
N ASN A 103 1.52 -8.28 -15.27
CA ASN A 103 0.81 -9.41 -15.90
C ASN A 103 -0.32 -9.98 -15.02
N LEU A 104 -0.21 -9.87 -13.69
CA LEU A 104 -1.29 -10.19 -12.73
C LEU A 104 -2.50 -9.25 -12.88
N HIS A 105 -2.33 -8.06 -13.44
CA HIS A 105 -3.38 -7.07 -13.67
C HIS A 105 -3.92 -7.07 -15.12
N GLU A 106 -3.07 -7.33 -16.13
CA GLU A 106 -3.46 -7.25 -17.54
C GLU A 106 -4.26 -8.46 -18.06
N HIS A 107 -4.19 -9.62 -17.41
CA HIS A 107 -4.75 -10.88 -17.95
C HIS A 107 -6.05 -11.33 -17.29
N GLU A 108 -7.19 -11.00 -17.90
CA GLU A 108 -8.50 -11.36 -17.35
C GLU A 108 -8.78 -12.88 -17.29
N ASN A 109 -8.18 -13.74 -18.14
CA ASN A 109 -8.44 -15.19 -18.09
C ASN A 109 -7.22 -16.14 -18.21
N GLU A 110 -6.41 -16.07 -19.28
CA GLU A 110 -5.54 -17.22 -19.63
C GLU A 110 -4.18 -17.28 -18.90
N THR A 111 -3.39 -16.21 -18.86
CA THR A 111 -2.00 -16.25 -18.35
C THR A 111 -1.91 -16.65 -16.87
N LEU A 112 -2.93 -16.31 -16.08
CA LEU A 112 -3.01 -16.68 -14.66
C LEU A 112 -2.96 -18.21 -14.48
N VAL A 113 -3.68 -18.97 -15.32
CA VAL A 113 -3.66 -20.44 -15.31
C VAL A 113 -2.25 -20.97 -15.60
N HIS A 114 -1.46 -20.28 -16.42
CA HIS A 114 -0.10 -20.72 -16.77
C HIS A 114 0.94 -20.43 -15.68
N PHE A 115 0.74 -19.37 -14.90
CA PHE A 115 1.48 -19.11 -13.67
C PHE A 115 1.03 -20.07 -12.54
N GLU A 116 -0.26 -20.34 -12.41
CA GLU A 116 -0.83 -21.33 -11.46
C GLU A 116 -0.48 -22.78 -11.80
N SER A 117 -0.20 -23.12 -13.07
CA SER A 117 0.22 -24.47 -13.50
C SER A 117 1.66 -24.82 -13.09
N HIS A 118 2.48 -23.82 -12.78
CA HIS A 118 3.90 -23.97 -12.42
C HIS A 118 4.21 -23.46 -11.00
N ALA A 119 3.37 -22.57 -10.45
CA ALA A 119 3.20 -22.45 -9.01
C ALA A 119 2.76 -23.83 -8.47
N PRO A 120 3.46 -24.42 -7.48
CA PRO A 120 3.11 -25.74 -7.01
C PRO A 120 1.69 -25.80 -6.46
N ILE A 121 0.99 -26.87 -6.83
CA ILE A 121 -0.21 -27.35 -6.12
C ILE A 121 0.13 -27.63 -4.63
N GLU A 122 1.41 -27.80 -4.30
CA GLU A 122 2.00 -27.56 -2.98
C GLU A 122 1.99 -26.08 -2.56
N CYS A 123 0.86 -25.39 -2.70
CA CYS A 123 0.64 -24.15 -1.98
C CYS A 123 0.63 -24.50 -0.49
N GLU A 124 1.48 -23.84 0.31
CA GLU A 124 1.53 -24.07 1.76
C GLU A 124 0.10 -23.92 2.33
N ARG A 125 -0.33 -24.94 3.10
CA ARG A 125 -1.75 -25.21 3.44
C ARG A 125 -2.34 -24.24 4.48
N GLY A 126 -1.81 -23.03 4.55
CA GLY A 126 -2.29 -21.93 5.38
C GLY A 126 -3.16 -20.94 4.60
N LEU A 127 -4.04 -20.27 5.34
CA LEU A 127 -4.68 -19.04 4.91
C LEU A 127 -3.61 -17.93 4.90
N LEU A 128 -3.51 -17.16 3.82
CA LEU A 128 -2.52 -16.10 3.67
C LEU A 128 -3.15 -14.73 3.91
N VAL A 129 -4.29 -14.46 3.27
CA VAL A 129 -4.97 -13.17 3.40
C VAL A 129 -5.56 -13.03 4.80
N SER A 130 -6.27 -14.05 5.32
CA SER A 130 -6.80 -14.05 6.68
C SER A 130 -5.75 -14.25 7.78
N LYS A 131 -4.47 -14.50 7.43
CA LYS A 131 -3.35 -14.47 8.38
C LYS A 131 -2.86 -13.04 8.57
N PHE A 132 -2.69 -12.30 7.47
CA PHE A 132 -2.13 -10.95 7.49
C PHE A 132 -3.20 -9.84 7.61
N LEU A 133 -4.48 -10.16 7.44
CA LEU A 133 -5.60 -9.26 7.79
C LEU A 133 -6.11 -9.58 9.20
N GLY A 134 -5.93 -8.66 10.14
CA GLY A 134 -6.58 -8.70 11.46
C GLY A 134 -7.86 -7.86 11.49
N GLU A 135 -8.81 -8.18 12.37
CA GLU A 135 -10.09 -7.46 12.48
C GLU A 135 -9.93 -5.94 12.73
N ALA A 136 -8.97 -5.56 13.58
CA ALA A 136 -8.64 -4.16 13.85
C ALA A 136 -8.05 -3.41 12.62
N CYS A 137 -7.64 -4.14 11.58
CA CYS A 137 -7.15 -3.60 10.30
C CYS A 137 -8.26 -3.54 9.23
N ILE A 138 -9.54 -3.58 9.62
CA ILE A 138 -10.70 -3.46 8.73
C ILE A 138 -11.48 -2.17 9.03
N ALA A 139 -11.93 -1.44 8.01
CA ALA A 139 -12.80 -0.28 8.16
C ALA A 139 -13.90 -0.25 7.10
N SER A 140 -15.14 -0.44 7.53
CA SER A 140 -16.35 -0.19 6.74
C SER A 140 -17.33 0.63 7.59
N PRO A 141 -17.58 1.92 7.26
CA PRO A 141 -16.95 2.71 6.21
C PRO A 141 -15.54 3.22 6.58
N LEU A 142 -14.60 3.17 5.63
CA LEU A 142 -13.34 3.91 5.65
C LEU A 142 -13.61 5.41 5.41
N LYS A 143 -13.01 6.29 6.21
CA LYS A 143 -13.31 7.73 6.23
C LYS A 143 -12.50 8.54 5.19
N ALA A 144 -12.49 8.09 3.95
CA ALA A 144 -11.71 8.67 2.86
C ALA A 144 -12.58 9.02 1.63
N SER A 145 -12.21 10.11 0.92
CA SER A 145 -12.95 10.64 -0.24
C SER A 145 -12.05 10.97 -1.45
N THR A 146 -10.75 10.81 -1.32
CA THR A 146 -9.72 11.05 -2.36
C THR A 146 -8.66 9.96 -2.33
N ARG A 147 -7.96 9.73 -3.45
CA ARG A 147 -6.82 8.78 -3.54
C ARG A 147 -5.81 8.97 -2.40
N ALA A 148 -5.38 10.21 -2.15
CA ALA A 148 -4.43 10.53 -1.09
C ALA A 148 -4.97 10.23 0.31
N SER A 149 -6.24 10.53 0.60
CA SER A 149 -6.86 10.14 1.88
C SER A 149 -7.00 8.63 2.02
N VAL A 150 -7.30 7.88 0.94
CA VAL A 150 -7.41 6.42 1.01
C VAL A 150 -6.05 5.80 1.36
N LEU A 151 -4.97 6.18 0.67
CA LEU A 151 -3.62 5.66 0.96
C LEU A 151 -3.20 5.96 2.40
N LYS A 152 -3.51 7.15 2.92
CA LYS A 152 -3.22 7.51 4.32
C LYS A 152 -4.05 6.72 5.32
N GLU A 153 -5.37 6.70 5.18
CA GLU A 153 -6.27 6.04 6.14
C GLU A 153 -6.04 4.51 6.17
N LEU A 154 -5.66 3.89 5.04
CA LEU A 154 -5.27 2.48 4.99
C LEU A 154 -3.99 2.18 5.79
N VAL A 155 -2.99 3.08 5.75
CA VAL A 155 -1.77 2.96 6.58
C VAL A 155 -2.13 3.09 8.06
N THR A 156 -2.91 4.11 8.44
CA THR A 156 -3.34 4.28 9.84
C THR A 156 -4.26 3.18 10.36
N LEU A 157 -4.97 2.50 9.45
CA LEU A 157 -5.70 1.27 9.74
C LEU A 157 -4.75 0.06 9.91
N ALA A 158 -3.66 -0.02 9.14
CA ALA A 158 -2.64 -1.06 9.29
C ALA A 158 -1.74 -0.84 10.53
N GLU A 159 -1.57 0.40 11.00
CA GLU A 159 -0.86 0.72 12.26
C GLU A 159 -1.48 -0.01 13.48
N GLN A 160 -2.79 -0.32 13.44
CA GLN A 160 -3.48 -1.05 14.52
C GLN A 160 -2.96 -2.48 14.75
N SER A 161 -2.16 -3.01 13.82
CA SER A 161 -1.51 -4.31 13.93
C SER A 161 -0.28 -4.35 14.85
N TRP A 162 0.27 -3.18 15.20
CA TRP A 162 1.58 -3.00 15.84
C TRP A 162 2.78 -3.56 15.04
N GLN A 163 2.58 -3.95 13.78
CA GLN A 163 3.64 -4.46 12.89
C GLN A 163 4.34 -3.36 12.09
N ILE A 164 3.74 -2.17 11.94
CA ILE A 164 4.35 -1.04 11.24
C ILE A 164 5.30 -0.29 12.18
N TYR A 165 6.56 -0.14 11.76
CA TYR A 165 7.59 0.61 12.47
C TYR A 165 7.88 1.98 11.85
N ASP A 166 7.59 2.16 10.55
CA ASP A 166 7.64 3.47 9.88
C ASP A 166 6.42 3.66 8.96
N PRO A 167 5.33 4.25 9.47
CA PRO A 167 4.13 4.55 8.68
C PRO A 167 4.40 5.58 7.57
N ALA A 168 5.36 6.49 7.78
CA ALA A 168 5.66 7.56 6.84
C ALA A 168 6.40 7.04 5.60
N ALA A 169 7.35 6.12 5.77
CA ALA A 169 8.02 5.43 4.67
C ALA A 169 7.05 4.58 3.84
N ILE A 170 6.15 3.82 4.49
CA ILE A 170 5.12 3.03 3.81
C ILE A 170 4.18 3.94 3.01
N HIS A 171 3.66 5.01 3.62
CA HIS A 171 2.80 5.97 2.93
C HIS A 171 3.51 6.65 1.74
N ALA A 172 4.78 7.03 1.88
CA ALA A 172 5.57 7.60 0.78
C ALA A 172 5.73 6.63 -0.40
N ALA A 173 6.07 5.37 -0.14
CA ALA A 173 6.24 4.34 -1.17
C ALA A 173 4.91 3.97 -1.86
N LEU A 174 3.79 4.01 -1.15
CA LEU A 174 2.45 3.85 -1.73
C LEU A 174 2.10 5.00 -2.69
N VAL A 175 2.38 6.24 -2.30
CA VAL A 175 2.17 7.42 -3.15
C VAL A 175 3.07 7.36 -4.38
N GLU A 176 4.33 6.92 -4.25
CA GLU A 176 5.24 6.70 -5.37
C GLU A 176 4.68 5.62 -6.33
N ARG A 177 4.33 4.43 -5.83
CA ARG A 177 3.85 3.30 -6.65
C ARG A 177 2.53 3.59 -7.37
N GLU A 178 1.59 4.27 -6.72
CA GLU A 178 0.31 4.70 -7.32
C GLU A 178 0.49 5.86 -8.32
N SER A 179 1.57 6.66 -8.20
CA SER A 179 1.86 7.74 -9.17
C SER A 179 2.41 7.23 -10.52
N ILE A 180 2.98 6.02 -10.54
CA ILE A 180 3.49 5.38 -11.77
C ILE A 180 2.33 4.82 -12.60
N ALA A 181 1.46 4.03 -11.96
CA ALA A 181 0.25 3.45 -12.53
C ALA A 181 -0.69 3.06 -11.39
N SER A 182 -2.01 3.24 -11.57
CA SER A 182 -2.96 2.96 -10.49
C SER A 182 -3.02 1.46 -10.16
N THR A 183 -3.16 1.13 -8.88
CA THR A 183 -3.41 -0.25 -8.42
C THR A 183 -4.90 -0.62 -8.40
N ALA A 184 -5.76 0.12 -9.12
CA ALA A 184 -7.18 -0.16 -9.26
C ALA A 184 -7.46 -1.21 -10.34
N LEU A 185 -8.45 -2.06 -10.07
CA LEU A 185 -8.89 -3.17 -10.91
C LEU A 185 -10.36 -2.95 -11.33
N ALA A 186 -10.76 -3.61 -12.43
CA ALA A 186 -12.15 -3.66 -12.84
C ALA A 186 -13.04 -4.25 -11.73
N GLY A 187 -14.30 -3.83 -11.69
CA GLY A 187 -15.22 -4.27 -10.63
C GLY A 187 -15.10 -3.50 -9.31
N GLY A 188 -14.39 -2.36 -9.30
CA GLY A 188 -14.42 -1.38 -8.20
C GLY A 188 -13.53 -1.73 -7.00
N ILE A 189 -12.39 -2.37 -7.23
CA ILE A 189 -11.40 -2.74 -6.20
C ILE A 189 -10.07 -2.01 -6.49
N ALA A 190 -9.23 -1.80 -5.47
CA ALA A 190 -7.80 -1.58 -5.66
C ALA A 190 -6.99 -2.39 -4.64
N ILE A 191 -5.75 -2.73 -5.02
CA ILE A 191 -4.76 -3.34 -4.12
C ILE A 191 -3.55 -2.41 -3.96
N PRO A 192 -3.62 -1.31 -3.18
CA PRO A 192 -2.43 -0.49 -2.92
C PRO A 192 -1.31 -1.31 -2.28
N HIS A 193 -0.11 -1.26 -2.83
CA HIS A 193 1.07 -1.95 -2.32
C HIS A 193 2.33 -1.11 -2.56
N PRO A 194 3.36 -1.16 -1.70
CA PRO A 194 4.69 -0.68 -2.06
C PRO A 194 5.27 -1.55 -3.19
N HIS A 195 6.00 -0.93 -4.13
CA HIS A 195 6.67 -1.64 -5.23
C HIS A 195 7.71 -2.68 -4.73
N HIS A 196 8.24 -2.50 -3.53
CA HIS A 196 9.21 -3.40 -2.91
C HIS A 196 9.01 -3.46 -1.38
N PRO A 197 9.33 -4.58 -0.72
CA PRO A 197 9.49 -4.64 0.73
C PRO A 197 10.47 -3.58 1.24
N ILE A 198 9.97 -2.64 2.05
CA ILE A 198 10.79 -1.56 2.61
C ILE A 198 11.50 -2.10 3.85
N LYS A 199 12.83 -2.21 3.80
CA LYS A 199 13.61 -2.82 4.87
C LYS A 199 13.40 -2.10 6.20
N ASN A 200 13.18 -2.87 7.26
CA ASN A 200 13.00 -2.42 8.65
C ASN A 200 11.74 -1.58 8.94
N THR A 201 10.78 -1.45 8.02
CA THR A 201 9.51 -0.73 8.28
C THR A 201 8.39 -1.62 8.83
N LEU A 202 8.61 -2.94 8.86
CA LEU A 202 7.62 -3.97 9.20
C LEU A 202 8.23 -5.06 10.08
N GLY A 203 7.47 -5.56 11.05
CA GLY A 203 7.77 -6.77 11.83
C GLY A 203 7.33 -8.04 11.11
N GLU A 204 6.04 -8.10 10.76
CA GLU A 204 5.44 -9.10 9.86
C GLU A 204 4.75 -8.43 8.67
N SER A 205 4.45 -9.22 7.63
CA SER A 205 3.57 -8.79 6.54
C SER A 205 2.17 -8.47 7.08
N ILE A 206 1.55 -7.41 6.56
CA ILE A 206 0.25 -6.91 7.01
C ILE A 206 -0.66 -6.56 5.82
N ILE A 207 -1.96 -6.77 6.01
CA ILE A 207 -3.03 -6.35 5.09
C ILE A 207 -4.01 -5.49 5.87
N SER A 208 -4.48 -4.38 5.29
CA SER A 208 -5.64 -3.65 5.81
C SER A 208 -6.72 -3.48 4.73
N LEU A 209 -7.99 -3.52 5.16
CA LEU A 209 -9.16 -3.54 4.28
C LEU A 209 -10.05 -2.33 4.56
N GLY A 210 -10.09 -1.39 3.63
CA GLY A 210 -10.97 -0.22 3.68
C GLY A 210 -12.11 -0.32 2.67
N ILE A 211 -13.33 -0.02 3.09
CA ILE A 211 -14.52 0.02 2.22
C ILE A 211 -15.12 1.43 2.25
N VAL A 212 -15.18 2.08 1.09
CA VAL A 212 -15.80 3.40 0.91
C VAL A 212 -17.11 3.20 0.15
N PRO A 213 -18.30 3.26 0.79
CA PRO A 213 -19.55 2.77 0.20
C PRO A 213 -19.94 3.42 -1.13
N ASN A 214 -19.75 4.73 -1.27
CA ASN A 214 -20.04 5.45 -2.53
C ASN A 214 -18.94 5.29 -3.60
N GLY A 215 -17.82 4.67 -3.24
CA GLY A 215 -16.58 4.64 -4.02
C GLY A 215 -15.92 6.01 -4.23
N ILE A 216 -14.72 6.01 -4.80
CA ILE A 216 -14.01 7.22 -5.26
C ILE A 216 -13.34 7.00 -6.64
N PRO A 217 -13.05 8.07 -7.39
CA PRO A 217 -12.22 7.97 -8.59
C PRO A 217 -10.76 7.63 -8.20
N PHE A 218 -10.38 6.36 -8.34
CA PHE A 218 -9.02 5.89 -8.05
C PHE A 218 -8.19 5.61 -9.31
N GLY A 219 -8.83 5.30 -10.44
CA GLY A 219 -8.15 5.01 -11.72
C GLY A 219 -8.37 3.60 -12.27
N ALA A 220 -9.51 2.97 -11.97
CA ALA A 220 -9.85 1.64 -12.49
C ALA A 220 -9.91 1.64 -14.03
N PRO A 221 -9.45 0.55 -14.70
CA PRO A 221 -9.40 0.47 -16.16
C PRO A 221 -10.78 0.47 -16.83
N ASP A 222 -11.84 0.08 -16.09
CA ASP A 222 -13.23 0.15 -16.54
C ASP A 222 -13.89 1.53 -16.31
N GLY A 223 -13.12 2.51 -15.83
CA GLY A 223 -13.56 3.88 -15.57
C GLY A 223 -14.49 4.04 -14.36
N LYS A 224 -14.76 2.97 -13.59
CA LYS A 224 -15.70 3.01 -12.47
C LYS A 224 -15.06 3.56 -11.19
N LEU A 225 -15.91 3.87 -10.22
CA LEU A 225 -15.47 4.22 -8.86
C LEU A 225 -14.97 2.98 -8.12
N THR A 226 -13.88 3.14 -7.37
CA THR A 226 -13.33 2.09 -6.52
C THR A 226 -13.93 2.19 -5.12
N SER A 227 -14.58 1.12 -4.64
CA SER A 227 -15.24 1.06 -3.34
C SER A 227 -14.51 0.20 -2.31
N ILE A 228 -13.71 -0.77 -2.75
CA ILE A 228 -12.99 -1.72 -1.86
C ILE A 228 -11.49 -1.55 -2.06
N PHE A 229 -10.73 -1.48 -0.95
CA PHE A 229 -9.29 -1.27 -0.96
C PHE A 229 -8.58 -2.26 -0.04
N PHE A 230 -7.68 -3.06 -0.59
CA PHE A 230 -6.78 -3.95 0.17
C PHE A 230 -5.36 -3.38 0.13
N LEU A 231 -4.93 -2.70 1.19
CA LEU A 231 -3.50 -2.37 1.34
C LEU A 231 -2.75 -3.66 1.62
N VAL A 232 -1.71 -3.96 0.84
CA VAL A 232 -0.80 -5.08 1.05
C VAL A 232 0.61 -4.56 1.34
N CYS A 233 1.20 -4.98 2.45
CA CYS A 233 2.55 -4.62 2.87
C CYS A 233 3.28 -5.91 3.29
N CYS A 234 4.29 -6.33 2.53
CA CYS A 234 5.01 -7.58 2.78
C CYS A 234 6.48 -7.36 3.12
N ILE A 235 7.04 -8.24 3.96
CA ILE A 235 8.46 -8.25 4.33
C ILE A 235 9.37 -8.87 3.24
N ASP A 236 8.79 -9.61 2.29
CA ASP A 236 9.51 -10.28 1.21
C ASP A 236 8.64 -10.46 -0.05
N ASP A 237 9.30 -10.57 -1.21
CA ASP A 237 8.66 -10.66 -2.52
C ASP A 237 7.87 -11.96 -2.75
N LYS A 238 8.30 -13.08 -2.17
CA LYS A 238 7.59 -14.38 -2.30
C LYS A 238 6.23 -14.25 -1.64
N THR A 239 6.18 -13.73 -0.41
CA THR A 239 4.93 -13.45 0.30
C THR A 239 4.08 -12.43 -0.45
N HIS A 240 4.68 -11.37 -1.01
CA HIS A 240 3.95 -10.35 -1.80
C HIS A 240 3.18 -10.99 -2.96
N LEU A 241 3.88 -11.69 -3.86
CA LEU A 241 3.28 -12.31 -5.04
C LEU A 241 2.25 -13.39 -4.67
N GLN A 242 2.49 -14.15 -3.59
CA GLN A 242 1.52 -15.14 -3.09
C GLN A 242 0.23 -14.49 -2.54
N VAL A 243 0.33 -13.33 -1.86
CA VAL A 243 -0.84 -12.57 -1.39
C VAL A 243 -1.60 -11.96 -2.56
N LEU A 244 -0.93 -11.33 -3.53
CA LEU A 244 -1.56 -10.75 -4.71
C LEU A 244 -2.34 -11.81 -5.51
N ALA A 245 -1.72 -12.95 -5.82
CA ALA A 245 -2.39 -14.05 -6.52
C ALA A 245 -3.60 -14.58 -5.73
N ARG A 246 -3.50 -14.65 -4.39
CA ARG A 246 -4.62 -15.09 -3.53
C ARG A 246 -5.77 -14.08 -3.51
N LEU A 247 -5.49 -12.78 -3.47
CA LEU A 247 -6.50 -11.72 -3.57
C LEU A 247 -7.23 -11.76 -4.92
N THR A 248 -6.50 -11.90 -6.04
CA THR A 248 -7.11 -12.04 -7.37
C THR A 248 -8.05 -13.26 -7.46
N ARG A 249 -7.71 -14.39 -6.80
CA ARG A 249 -8.62 -15.56 -6.70
C ARG A 249 -9.84 -15.29 -5.80
N LEU A 250 -9.69 -14.55 -4.70
CA LEU A 250 -10.81 -14.13 -3.83
C LEU A 250 -11.80 -13.25 -4.59
N PHE A 251 -11.31 -12.26 -5.33
CA PHE A 251 -12.14 -11.29 -6.06
C PHE A 251 -12.98 -11.94 -7.18
N ARG A 252 -12.55 -13.12 -7.66
CA ARG A 252 -13.25 -13.93 -8.65
C ARG A 252 -14.34 -14.84 -8.06
N LYS A 253 -14.47 -14.93 -6.73
CA LYS A 253 -15.54 -15.72 -6.11
C LYS A 253 -16.86 -14.95 -6.22
N GLU A 254 -17.84 -15.59 -6.88
CA GLU A 254 -19.20 -15.08 -7.03
C GLU A 254 -19.77 -14.55 -5.69
N GLY A 255 -20.36 -13.35 -5.74
CA GLY A 255 -20.96 -12.67 -4.58
C GLY A 255 -20.00 -12.09 -3.54
N PHE A 256 -18.69 -12.42 -3.56
CA PHE A 256 -17.74 -11.99 -2.51
C PHE A 256 -17.62 -10.46 -2.40
N LEU A 257 -17.47 -9.78 -3.54
CA LEU A 257 -17.28 -8.33 -3.60
C LEU A 257 -18.53 -7.55 -3.20
N ASP A 258 -19.71 -8.09 -3.52
CA ASP A 258 -20.99 -7.44 -3.23
C ASP A 258 -21.41 -7.69 -1.78
N ALA A 259 -21.13 -8.88 -1.24
CA ALA A 259 -21.23 -9.13 0.20
C ALA A 259 -20.35 -8.15 1.00
N LEU A 260 -19.10 -7.92 0.58
CA LEU A 260 -18.23 -6.92 1.24
C LEU A 260 -18.83 -5.50 1.25
N ARG A 261 -19.54 -5.08 0.19
CA ARG A 261 -20.14 -3.73 0.09
C ARG A 261 -21.25 -3.48 1.10
N GLU A 262 -22.08 -4.49 1.36
CA GLU A 262 -23.22 -4.39 2.27
C GLU A 262 -22.81 -4.52 3.76
N MET A 263 -21.59 -4.98 4.04
CA MET A 263 -21.13 -5.30 5.40
C MET A 263 -20.48 -4.11 6.11
N ASN A 264 -20.93 -3.88 7.35
CA ASN A 264 -20.52 -2.75 8.21
C ASN A 264 -19.85 -3.21 9.52
N SER A 265 -19.47 -4.49 9.62
CA SER A 265 -18.94 -5.13 10.83
C SER A 265 -17.57 -5.75 10.55
N GLN A 266 -16.56 -5.35 11.33
CA GLN A 266 -15.17 -5.81 11.16
C GLN A 266 -15.06 -7.34 11.29
N ALA A 267 -15.68 -7.92 12.32
CA ALA A 267 -15.67 -9.35 12.59
C ALA A 267 -16.35 -10.16 11.46
N ASP A 268 -17.51 -9.71 10.99
CA ASP A 268 -18.23 -10.40 9.92
C ASP A 268 -17.50 -10.31 8.58
N ILE A 269 -16.89 -9.15 8.26
CA ILE A 269 -16.03 -8.98 7.08
C ILE A 269 -14.82 -9.91 7.17
N TRP A 270 -14.16 -9.99 8.33
CA TRP A 270 -13.04 -10.90 8.54
C TRP A 270 -13.45 -12.37 8.39
N HIS A 271 -14.60 -12.76 8.96
CA HIS A 271 -15.17 -14.09 8.79
C HIS A 271 -15.49 -14.40 7.34
N LEU A 272 -16.05 -13.46 6.57
CA LEU A 272 -16.29 -13.62 5.13
C LEU A 272 -14.96 -13.87 4.40
N VAL A 273 -13.98 -12.96 4.52
CA VAL A 273 -12.65 -13.09 3.88
C VAL A 273 -12.03 -14.45 4.20
N ARG A 274 -12.08 -14.87 5.47
CA ARG A 274 -11.55 -16.17 5.92
C ARG A 274 -12.30 -17.37 5.35
N GLN A 275 -13.63 -17.35 5.32
CA GLN A 275 -14.44 -18.44 4.78
C GLN A 275 -14.26 -18.56 3.26
N THR A 276 -14.26 -17.43 2.54
CA THR A 276 -13.99 -17.38 1.10
C THR A 276 -12.58 -17.89 0.80
N GLU A 277 -11.56 -17.48 1.57
CA GLU A 277 -10.19 -17.96 1.38
C GLU A 277 -10.06 -19.47 1.61
N LEU A 278 -10.71 -20.00 2.65
CA LEU A 278 -10.75 -21.44 2.93
C LEU A 278 -11.43 -22.22 1.78
N SER A 279 -12.50 -21.67 1.19
CA SER A 279 -13.18 -22.30 0.05
C SER A 279 -12.30 -22.41 -1.21
N LEU A 280 -11.26 -21.56 -1.34
CA LEU A 280 -10.27 -21.61 -2.43
C LEU A 280 -9.15 -22.66 -2.20
N MET A 281 -9.22 -23.43 -1.10
CA MET A 281 -8.26 -24.46 -0.72
C MET A 281 -8.87 -25.87 -0.64
N LEU A 282 -10.19 -25.98 -0.77
CA LEU A 282 -10.89 -27.25 -0.94
C LEU A 282 -10.93 -27.60 -2.44
N PRO A 283 -10.85 -28.88 -2.82
CA PRO A 283 -11.23 -29.30 -4.17
C PRO A 283 -12.74 -29.04 -4.39
N ALA A 284 -13.10 -28.75 -5.63
CA ALA A 284 -14.49 -28.57 -6.07
C ALA A 284 -15.21 -29.91 -6.29
#